data_AF-A0A2G8IV88-F1
#
_entry.id   AF-A0A2G8IV88-F1
#
_cell.length_a   1.000
_cell.length_b   1.000
_cell.length_c   1.000
_cell.angle_alpha   90.00
_cell.angle_beta   90.00
_cell.angle_gamma   90.00
#
_symmetry.space_group_name_H-M   'P 1'
#
loop_
_entity.id
_entity.type
_entity.pdbx_description
1 polymer ?
#
loop_
_entity_poly.entity_id
_entity_poly.type
_entity_poly.pdbx_seq_one_letter_code
_entity_poly.pdbx_strand_id
1 'polypeptide(L)' 'MSFVQKTVLLFIGAHFLSSAVILLVFDLNAVNHFMNDFSWLRFFQDLYGTVTFYTACLGVFFFFIGAVLPLKKT' A
#
# COMPACT_ATOMS: atom_id res chain seq x y z
N MET A 1 -5.02 -4.19 22.65
CA MET A 1 -4.11 -5.07 21.89
C MET A 1 -2.88 -5.40 22.70
N SER A 2 -2.34 -6.63 22.61
CA SER A 2 -1.02 -6.93 23.17
C SER A 2 0.08 -6.32 22.29
N PHE A 3 1.29 -6.16 22.83
CA PHE A 3 2.45 -5.68 22.07
C PHE A 3 2.72 -6.55 20.84
N VAL A 4 2.67 -7.88 21.00
CA VAL A 4 2.87 -8.85 19.91
C VAL A 4 1.87 -8.65 18.79
N GLN A 5 0.57 -8.51 19.11
CA GLN A 5 -0.46 -8.26 18.09
C GLN A 5 -0.22 -6.95 17.33
N LYS A 6 0.25 -5.91 18.04
CA LYS A 6 0.57 -4.60 17.45
C LYS A 6 1.72 -4.72 16.45
N THR A 7 2.78 -5.39 16.83
CA THR A 7 3.94 -5.65 15.97
C THR A 7 3.55 -6.50 14.75
N VAL A 8 2.75 -7.55 14.92
CA VAL A 8 2.28 -8.40 13.81
C VAL A 8 1.50 -7.57 12.78
N LEU A 9 0.58 -6.71 13.23
CA LEU A 9 -0.21 -5.86 12.33
C LEU A 9 0.65 -4.84 11.59
N LEU A 10 1.66 -4.26 12.25
CA LEU A 10 2.64 -3.38 11.59
C LEU A 10 3.41 -4.12 10.49
N PHE A 11 3.88 -5.34 10.76
CA PHE A 11 4.60 -6.14 9.76
C PHE A 11 3.71 -6.54 8.59
N ILE A 12 2.46 -6.94 8.84
CA ILE A 12 1.49 -7.23 7.78
C ILE A 12 1.29 -5.98 6.92
N GLY A 13 1.02 -4.83 7.53
CA GLY A 13 0.84 -3.57 6.81
C GLY A 13 2.06 -3.18 5.98
N ALA A 14 3.26 -3.26 6.56
CA ALA A 14 4.52 -2.98 5.87
C ALA A 14 4.76 -3.93 4.69
N HIS A 15 4.44 -5.22 4.84
CA HIS A 15 4.58 -6.20 3.77
C HIS A 15 3.65 -5.92 2.60
N PHE A 16 2.38 -5.58 2.87
CA PHE A 16 1.43 -5.16 1.85
C PHE A 16 1.86 -3.87 1.16
N LEU A 17 2.35 -2.87 1.90
CA LEU A 17 2.87 -1.63 1.31
C LEU A 17 4.07 -1.88 0.40
N SER A 18 5.04 -2.70 0.84
CA SER A 18 6.18 -3.07 0.00
C SER A 18 5.74 -3.81 -1.27
N SER A 19 4.77 -4.72 -1.16
CA SER A 19 4.21 -5.43 -2.30
C SER A 19 3.49 -4.49 -3.27
N ALA A 20 2.73 -3.53 -2.75
CA ALA A 20 2.05 -2.53 -3.57
C ALA A 20 3.03 -1.63 -4.32
N VAL A 21 4.18 -1.28 -3.72
CA VAL A 21 5.24 -0.52 -4.41
C VAL A 21 5.84 -1.34 -5.56
N ILE A 22 6.08 -2.64 -5.36
CA ILE A 22 6.58 -3.51 -6.43
C ILE A 22 5.57 -3.60 -7.58
N LEU A 23 4.28 -3.79 -7.26
CA LEU A 23 3.21 -3.81 -8.26
C LEU A 23 3.10 -2.48 -9.02
N LEU A 24 3.21 -1.35 -8.32
CA LEU A 24 3.21 -0.01 -8.92
C LEU A 24 4.35 0.15 -9.93
N VAL A 25 5.53 -0.39 -9.65
CA VAL A 25 6.66 -0.38 -10.60
C VAL A 25 6.33 -1.22 -11.82
N PHE A 26 5.66 -2.37 -11.67
CA PHE A 26 5.21 -3.15 -12.82
C PHE A 26 4.13 -2.45 -13.64
N ASP A 27 3.14 -1.82 -13.00
CA ASP A 27 2.13 -1.01 -13.69
C ASP A 27 2.76 0.15 -14.47
N LEU A 28 3.75 0.82 -13.87
CA LEU A 28 4.48 1.90 -14.51
C LEU A 28 5.32 1.41 -15.70
N ASN A 29 5.94 0.23 -15.58
CA ASN A 29 6.70 -0.38 -16.68
C ASN A 29 5.80 -0.92 -17.80
N ALA A 30 4.54 -1.24 -17.52
CA ALA A 30 3.58 -1.68 -18.54
C ALA A 30 3.10 -0.52 -19.44
N VAL A 31 3.27 0.73 -18.99
CA VAL A 31 2.96 1.92 -19.78
C VAL A 31 4.25 2.59 -20.29
N ASN A 32 4.19 3.12 -21.51
CA ASN A 32 5.33 3.79 -22.12
C ASN A 32 5.46 5.23 -21.59
N HIS A 33 5.94 5.35 -20.35
CA HIS A 33 6.01 6.59 -19.59
C HIS A 33 7.08 7.59 -20.07
N PHE A 34 7.86 7.23 -21.10
CA PHE A 34 8.83 8.11 -21.78
C PHE A 34 8.23 8.85 -22.98
N MET A 35 6.99 8.57 -23.35
CA MET A 35 6.28 9.28 -24.42
C MET A 35 5.74 10.62 -23.91
N ASN A 36 5.77 11.65 -24.77
CA ASN A 36 5.34 13.01 -24.42
C ASN A 36 3.86 13.12 -23.96
N ASP A 37 3.03 12.12 -24.27
CA ASP A 37 1.62 12.09 -23.92
C ASP A 37 1.33 11.42 -22.55
N PHE A 38 2.37 10.99 -21.82
CA PHE A 38 2.19 10.38 -20.51
C PHE A 38 1.73 11.42 -19.47
N SER A 39 0.65 11.09 -18.76
CA SER A 39 0.11 11.90 -17.67
C SER A 39 0.06 11.10 -16.38
N TRP A 40 0.82 11.55 -15.38
CA TRP A 40 0.78 10.98 -14.03
C TRP A 40 -0.63 10.97 -13.44
N LEU A 41 -1.41 12.02 -13.68
CA LEU A 41 -2.79 12.10 -13.17
C LEU A 41 -3.64 10.96 -13.74
N ARG A 42 -3.55 10.74 -15.06
CA ARG A 42 -4.30 9.68 -15.74
C ARG A 42 -3.85 8.30 -15.29
N PHE A 43 -2.54 8.08 -15.17
CA PHE A 43 -1.98 6.85 -14.62
C PHE A 43 -2.53 6.52 -13.22
N PHE A 44 -2.56 7.49 -12.30
CA PHE A 44 -3.11 7.27 -10.97
C PHE A 44 -4.64 7.09 -10.95
N GLN A 45 -5.37 7.72 -11.88
CA GLN A 45 -6.80 7.46 -12.06
C GLN A 45 -7.05 6.02 -12.52
N ASP A 46 -6.26 5.54 -13.47
CA ASP A 46 -6.34 4.17 -13.98
C ASP A 46 -5.91 3.13 -12.93
N LEU A 47 -5.06 3.53 -11.98
CA LEU A 47 -4.67 2.69 -10.84
C LEU A 47 -5.85 2.43 -9.88
N TYR A 48 -6.84 3.32 -9.83
CA TYR A 48 -7.99 3.15 -8.94
C TYR A 48 -8.78 1.88 -9.28
N GLY A 49 -9.05 1.04 -8.29
CA GLY A 49 -9.74 -0.23 -8.48
C GLY A 49 -8.86 -1.39 -8.98
N THR A 50 -7.56 -1.16 -9.16
CA THR A 50 -6.60 -2.23 -9.48
C THR A 50 -6.14 -2.99 -8.24
N VAL A 51 -5.49 -4.15 -8.46
CA VAL A 51 -4.85 -4.94 -7.39
C VAL A 51 -3.83 -4.09 -6.65
N THR A 52 -3.04 -3.29 -7.35
CA THR A 52 -2.03 -2.40 -6.76
C THR A 52 -2.63 -1.42 -5.77
N PHE A 53 -3.73 -0.76 -6.15
CA PHE A 53 -4.45 0.18 -5.29
C PHE A 53 -5.01 -0.51 -4.04
N TYR A 54 -5.73 -1.63 -4.19
CA TYR A 54 -6.29 -2.34 -3.04
C TYR A 54 -5.22 -2.92 -2.11
N THR A 55 -4.10 -3.38 -2.67
CA THR A 55 -2.93 -3.85 -1.89
C THR A 55 -2.34 -2.71 -1.06
N ALA A 56 -2.21 -1.51 -1.63
CA ALA A 56 -1.77 -0.32 -0.90
C ALA A 56 -2.76 0.07 0.21
N CYS A 57 -4.07 0.10 -0.08
CA CYS A 57 -5.11 0.40 0.90
C CYS A 57 -5.10 -0.57 2.09
N LEU A 58 -4.97 -1.88 1.83
CA LEU A 58 -4.85 -2.89 2.89
C LEU A 58 -3.57 -2.68 3.71
N GLY A 59 -2.46 -2.39 3.05
CA GLY A 59 -1.19 -2.09 3.71
C GLY A 59 -1.30 -0.90 4.66
N VAL A 60 -1.85 0.23 4.18
CA VAL A 60 -2.11 1.42 5.01
C VAL A 60 -3.05 1.08 6.17
N PHE A 61 -4.14 0.34 5.91
CA PHE A 61 -5.12 -0.01 6.93
C PHE A 61 -4.49 -0.81 8.09
N PHE A 62 -3.78 -1.91 7.78
CA PHE A 62 -3.13 -2.72 8.80
C PHE A 62 -2.00 -1.98 9.52
N PHE A 63 -1.21 -1.20 8.78
CA PHE A 63 -0.14 -0.40 9.36
C PHE A 63 -0.71 0.65 10.32
N PHE A 64 -1.80 1.31 9.95
CA PHE A 64 -2.46 2.33 10.78
C PHE A 64 -3.05 1.73 12.06
N ILE A 65 -3.74 0.59 11.96
CA ILE A 65 -4.23 -0.15 13.13
C ILE A 65 -3.06 -0.50 14.06
N GLY A 66 -1.99 -1.04 13.48
CA GLY A 66 -0.76 -1.40 14.19
C GLY A 66 0.00 -0.19 14.76
N ALA A 67 -0.15 1.01 14.23
CA ALA A 67 0.54 2.21 14.74
C ALA A 67 -0.29 2.92 15.83
N VAL A 68 -1.56 3.17 15.52
CA VAL A 68 -2.42 4.10 16.26
C VAL A 68 -3.16 3.45 17.41
N LEU A 69 -3.55 2.17 17.32
CA LEU A 69 -4.32 1.56 18.39
C LEU A 69 -3.48 1.46 19.68
N PRO A 70 -4.04 1.90 20.83
CA PRO A 70 -3.35 1.85 22.10
C PRO A 70 -3.20 0.41 22.57
N LEU A 71 -2.09 0.15 23.28
CA LEU A 71 -1.91 -1.12 23.98
C LEU A 71 -3.00 -1.25 25.05
N LYS A 72 -3.53 -2.46 25.22
CA LYS A 72 -4.43 -2.72 26.35
C LYS A 72 -3.54 -2.60 27.59
N LYS A 73 -3.79 -1.61 28.46
CA LYS A 73 -3.22 -1.62 29.81
C LYS A 73 -3.86 -2.80 30.55
N THR A 74 -3.11 -3.89 30.67
CA THR A 74 -3.30 -4.85 31.76
C THR A 74 -2.99 -4.17 33.08
#